data_AF-A0AAN8M7J1-F1
#
_entry.id   AF-A0AAN8M7J1-F1
#
_cell.length_a   1.000
_cell.length_b   1.000
_cell.length_c   1.000
_cell.angle_alpha   90.00
_cell.angle_beta   90.00
_cell.angle_gamma   90.00
#
_symmetry.space_group_name_H-M   'P 1'
#
loop_
_entity.id
_entity.type
_entity.pdbx_description
1 polymer ?
#
loop_
_entity_poly.entity_id
_entity_poly.type
_entity_poly.pdbx_seq_one_letter_code
_entity_poly.pdbx_strand_id
1 'polypeptide(L)'
;MHRMQELLLFSARSKEERNQLEACYNTTGLAQDRDQPDTSSGITDLCTERDQLQKEIDQRRKDMNQLERGKGQLLRDRDQSEKTEDKNQLKECYNAPNKDRDMLRDRVSVLTNEKVALGKWLSELGVDLDKRAWIGLTDSVTEGTWKRVDGTPLTTPRYWRSGESNGGGVENCLVVPYSSSGQGEWWDYG
;
A
#
# COMPACT_ATOMS: atom_id res chain seq x y z
N MET A 1 18.34 36.64 2.32
CA MET A 1 18.86 37.48 3.42
C MET A 1 18.41 38.94 3.32
N HIS A 2 18.39 39.57 2.15
CA HIS A 2 18.07 41.00 1.98
C HIS A 2 16.69 41.44 2.55
N ARG A 3 15.62 40.68 2.28
CA ARG A 3 14.27 40.99 2.79
C ARG A 3 14.10 40.95 4.31
N MET A 4 14.92 40.16 5.03
CA MET A 4 14.88 40.16 6.50
C MET A 4 15.55 41.40 7.08
N GLN A 5 16.61 41.89 6.44
CA GLN A 5 17.25 43.16 6.81
C GLN A 5 16.31 44.35 6.59
N GLU A 6 15.55 44.36 5.48
CA GLU A 6 14.56 45.41 5.22
C GLU A 6 13.43 45.42 6.27
N LEU A 7 12.92 44.25 6.67
CA LEU A 7 11.89 44.15 7.71
C LEU A 7 12.40 44.57 9.09
N LEU A 8 13.65 44.26 9.43
CA LEU A 8 14.28 44.70 10.67
C LEU A 8 14.51 46.22 10.69
N LEU A 9 14.95 46.79 9.56
CA LEU A 9 15.13 48.25 9.40
C LEU A 9 13.78 48.97 9.48
N PHE A 10 12.74 48.43 8.85
CA PHE A 10 11.38 48.98 8.92
C PHE A 10 10.81 48.91 10.35
N SER A 11 11.00 47.79 11.04
CA SER A 11 10.65 47.60 12.45
C SER A 11 11.38 48.59 13.37
N ALA A 12 12.70 48.77 13.16
CA ALA A 12 13.51 49.68 13.95
C ALA A 12 13.08 51.14 13.74
N ARG A 13 12.84 51.54 12.49
CA ARG A 13 12.36 52.88 12.13
C ARG A 13 10.98 53.19 12.72
N SER A 14 10.06 52.22 12.66
CA SER A 14 8.73 52.34 13.27
C SER A 14 8.76 52.43 14.80
N LYS A 15 9.79 51.87 15.45
CA LYS A 15 9.98 51.97 16.90
C LYS A 15 10.54 53.34 17.29
N GLU A 16 11.46 53.85 16.48
CA GLU A 16 12.06 55.19 16.65
C GLU A 16 11.01 56.30 16.46
N GLU A 17 10.18 56.22 15.42
CA GLU A 17 9.07 57.17 15.20
C GLU A 17 8.04 57.15 16.35
N ARG A 18 7.77 55.98 16.94
CA ARG A 18 6.90 55.85 18.12
C ARG A 18 7.49 56.50 19.37
N ASN A 19 8.76 56.25 19.64
CA ASN A 19 9.45 56.87 20.78
C ASN A 19 9.51 58.40 20.63
N GLN A 20 9.69 58.91 19.40
CA GLN A 20 9.69 60.34 19.11
C GLN A 20 8.30 60.97 19.29
N LEU A 21 7.21 60.27 18.93
CA LEU A 21 5.84 60.72 19.18
C LEU A 21 5.45 60.69 20.67
N GLU A 22 5.89 59.67 21.40
CA GLU A 22 5.69 59.54 22.84
C GLU A 22 6.45 60.64 23.61
N ALA A 23 7.67 60.97 23.17
CA ALA A 23 8.41 62.13 23.67
C ALA A 23 7.68 63.44 23.37
N CYS A 24 7.13 63.60 22.16
CA CYS A 24 6.41 64.81 21.75
C CYS A 24 5.15 65.03 22.61
N TYR A 25 4.40 63.96 22.90
CA TYR A 25 3.20 63.97 23.75
C TYR A 25 3.53 64.30 25.23
N ASN A 26 4.62 63.77 25.76
CA ASN A 26 5.07 64.08 27.12
C ASN A 26 5.60 65.52 27.26
N THR A 27 6.15 66.12 26.19
CA THR A 27 6.55 67.55 26.16
C THR A 27 5.39 68.51 25.88
N THR A 28 4.33 68.08 25.20
CA THR A 28 3.13 68.90 24.94
C THR A 28 2.07 68.68 26.01
N GLY A 29 2.43 68.93 27.27
CA GLY A 29 1.50 69.03 28.39
C GLY A 29 0.40 70.07 28.13
N LEU A 30 -0.61 69.71 27.35
CA LEU A 30 -1.86 70.45 27.17
C LEU A 30 -2.87 69.93 28.18
N ALA A 31 -2.47 70.02 29.44
CA ALA A 31 -3.42 70.38 30.48
C ALA A 31 -3.15 71.87 30.78
N GLN A 32 -4.20 72.68 30.67
CA GLN A 32 -4.28 74.10 31.06
C GLN A 32 -3.95 75.13 29.96
N ASP A 33 -4.79 75.23 28.93
CA ASP A 33 -5.57 76.47 28.67
C ASP A 33 -6.29 76.42 27.30
N ARG A 34 -7.52 76.98 27.29
CA ARG A 34 -8.35 77.45 26.14
C ARG A 34 -9.54 76.59 25.67
N ASP A 35 -10.72 76.91 26.21
CA ASP A 35 -11.95 77.36 25.52
C ASP A 35 -12.18 77.02 24.03
N GLN A 36 -12.23 75.73 23.66
CA GLN A 36 -12.97 75.28 22.45
C GLN A 36 -13.56 73.86 22.67
N PRO A 37 -14.90 73.70 22.84
CA PRO A 37 -15.51 72.43 23.21
C PRO A 37 -15.40 71.33 22.12
N ASP A 38 -15.47 71.71 20.84
CA ASP A 38 -15.48 70.74 19.73
C ASP A 38 -14.11 70.07 19.48
N THR A 39 -13.01 70.67 19.93
CA THR A 39 -11.66 70.15 19.69
C THR A 39 -11.24 69.11 20.75
N SER A 40 -11.80 69.19 21.96
CA SER A 40 -11.48 68.28 23.06
C SER A 40 -12.05 66.87 22.84
N SER A 41 -13.24 66.74 22.26
CA SER A 41 -13.88 65.42 22.00
C SER A 41 -13.10 64.60 20.97
N GLY A 42 -12.69 65.23 19.87
CA GLY A 42 -11.93 64.53 18.82
C GLY A 42 -10.55 64.05 19.28
N ILE A 43 -9.89 64.79 20.18
CA ILE A 43 -8.59 64.39 20.75
C ILE A 43 -8.75 63.16 21.66
N THR A 44 -9.83 63.09 22.47
CA THR A 44 -10.09 61.93 23.31
C THR A 44 -10.43 60.69 22.49
N ASP A 45 -11.22 60.83 21.43
CA ASP A 45 -11.58 59.72 20.53
C ASP A 45 -10.33 59.14 19.86
N LEU A 46 -9.46 60.00 19.31
CA LEU A 46 -8.18 59.58 18.72
C LEU A 46 -7.25 58.88 19.73
N CYS A 47 -7.25 59.28 21.01
CA CYS A 47 -6.48 58.60 22.05
C CYS A 47 -7.02 57.20 22.32
N THR A 48 -8.35 57.01 22.34
CA THR A 48 -8.95 55.69 22.52
C THR A 48 -8.67 54.75 21.34
N GLU A 49 -8.74 55.27 20.11
CA GLU A 49 -8.38 54.52 18.89
C GLU A 49 -6.92 54.10 18.90
N ARG A 50 -6.00 54.99 19.29
CA ARG A 50 -4.57 54.67 19.44
C ARG A 50 -4.35 53.54 20.44
N ASP A 51 -4.96 53.62 21.62
CA ASP A 51 -4.79 52.61 22.66
C ASP A 51 -5.37 51.25 22.22
N GLN A 52 -6.45 51.28 21.46
CA GLN A 52 -7.06 50.10 20.87
C GLN A 52 -6.16 49.47 19.79
N LEU A 53 -5.62 50.28 18.88
CA LEU A 53 -4.65 49.83 17.88
C LEU A 53 -3.37 49.27 18.53
N GLN A 54 -2.92 49.84 19.64
CA GLN A 54 -1.75 49.34 20.36
C GLN A 54 -2.01 47.94 20.94
N LYS A 55 -3.21 47.68 21.48
CA LYS A 55 -3.61 46.33 21.92
C LYS A 55 -3.64 45.33 20.76
N GLU A 56 -4.14 45.73 19.60
CA GLU A 56 -4.13 44.87 18.40
C GLU A 56 -2.70 44.56 17.91
N ILE A 57 -1.80 45.54 17.95
CA ILE A 57 -0.38 45.35 17.60
C ILE A 57 0.28 44.33 18.54
N ASP A 58 0.03 44.45 19.85
CA ASP A 58 0.58 43.54 20.84
C ASP A 58 0.00 42.13 20.71
N GLN A 59 -1.29 42.01 20.39
CA GLN A 59 -1.92 40.73 20.10
C GLN A 59 -1.33 40.08 18.85
N ARG A 60 -1.24 40.81 17.74
CA ARG A 60 -0.63 40.31 16.50
C ARG A 60 0.82 39.87 16.69
N ARG A 61 1.58 40.56 17.55
CA ARG A 61 2.95 40.14 17.91
C ARG A 61 2.96 38.80 18.64
N LYS A 62 2.03 38.56 19.57
CA LYS A 62 1.89 37.26 20.25
C LYS A 62 1.55 36.15 19.25
N ASP A 63 0.60 36.41 18.37
CA ASP A 63 0.16 35.44 17.36
C ASP A 63 1.31 35.08 16.41
N MET A 64 2.09 36.08 15.97
CA MET A 64 3.26 35.87 15.10
C MET A 64 4.31 34.97 15.77
N ASN A 65 4.61 35.20 17.04
CA ASN A 65 5.54 34.35 17.79
C ASN A 65 5.04 32.90 17.95
N GLN A 66 3.72 32.72 18.12
CA GLN A 66 3.11 31.38 18.20
C GLN A 66 3.18 30.66 16.85
N LEU A 67 2.85 31.36 15.76
CA LEU A 67 2.94 30.84 14.39
C LEU A 67 4.37 30.42 14.03
N GLU A 68 5.36 31.23 14.41
CA GLU A 68 6.77 30.92 14.15
C GLU A 68 7.23 29.66 14.90
N ARG A 69 6.77 29.48 16.15
CA ARG A 69 7.00 28.26 16.91
C ARG A 69 6.30 27.04 16.29
N GLY A 70 5.04 27.20 15.88
CA GLY A 70 4.26 26.14 15.23
C GLY A 70 4.91 25.69 13.91
N LYS A 71 5.37 26.64 13.09
CA LYS A 71 6.13 26.36 11.87
C LYS A 71 7.41 25.58 12.17
N GLY A 72 8.15 25.94 13.22
CA GLY A 72 9.35 25.22 13.64
C GLY A 72 9.05 23.77 14.03
N GLN A 73 7.91 23.51 14.69
CA GLN A 73 7.49 22.14 15.04
C GLN A 73 7.16 21.32 13.79
N LEU A 74 6.36 21.87 12.88
CA LEU A 74 5.96 21.18 11.64
C LEU A 74 7.16 20.81 10.75
N LEU A 75 8.21 21.66 10.71
CA LEU A 75 9.44 21.35 10.00
C LEU A 75 10.16 20.15 10.62
N ARG A 76 10.25 20.08 11.95
CA ARG A 76 10.83 18.93 12.65
C ARG A 76 10.04 17.66 12.41
N ASP A 77 8.72 17.74 12.50
CA ASP A 77 7.83 16.59 12.30
C ASP A 77 7.93 16.07 10.85
N ARG A 78 8.02 16.98 9.86
CA ARG A 78 8.24 16.63 8.46
C ARG A 78 9.60 15.94 8.26
N ASP A 79 10.67 16.54 8.76
CA ASP A 79 12.03 16.01 8.59
C ASP A 79 12.19 14.65 9.31
N GLN A 80 11.49 14.45 10.43
CA GLN A 80 11.41 13.17 11.13
C GLN A 80 10.61 12.14 10.32
N SER A 81 9.44 12.52 9.78
CA SER A 81 8.61 11.66 8.91
C SER A 81 9.39 11.20 7.68
N GLU A 82 10.23 12.07 7.11
CA GLU A 82 11.07 11.74 5.94
C GLU A 82 12.20 10.76 6.27
N LYS A 83 12.63 10.71 7.53
CA LYS A 83 13.65 9.78 8.06
C LYS A 83 13.09 8.59 8.81
N THR A 84 11.77 8.37 8.79
CA THR A 84 11.19 7.27 9.55
C THR A 84 11.71 5.93 9.05
N GLU A 85 12.23 5.15 10.00
CA GLU A 85 12.59 3.74 9.84
C GLU A 85 11.47 2.96 9.14
N ASP A 86 10.21 3.32 9.44
CA ASP A 86 9.00 2.75 8.84
C ASP A 86 8.99 2.83 7.31
N LYS A 87 9.50 3.90 6.70
CA LYS A 87 9.56 4.05 5.24
C LYS A 87 10.62 3.13 4.63
N ASN A 88 11.75 2.96 5.30
CA ASN A 88 12.82 2.07 4.87
C ASN A 88 12.39 0.61 5.03
N GLN A 89 11.79 0.26 6.17
CA GLN A 89 11.19 -1.06 6.42
C GLN A 89 10.09 -1.36 5.39
N LEU A 90 9.21 -0.41 5.08
CA LEU A 90 8.18 -0.58 4.05
C LEU A 90 8.79 -0.84 2.67
N LYS A 91 9.88 -0.15 2.33
CA LYS A 91 10.60 -0.34 1.06
C LYS A 91 11.26 -1.71 0.98
N GLU A 92 11.84 -2.20 2.08
CA GLU A 92 12.38 -3.56 2.17
C GLU A 92 11.28 -4.62 2.08
N CYS A 93 10.18 -4.47 2.83
CA CYS A 93 9.03 -5.37 2.78
C CYS A 93 8.38 -5.42 1.39
N TYR A 94 8.38 -4.31 0.65
CA TYR A 94 7.88 -4.28 -0.73
C TYR A 94 8.81 -5.01 -1.71
N ASN A 95 10.14 -4.94 -1.49
CA ASN A 95 11.12 -5.53 -2.39
C ASN A 95 11.39 -7.01 -2.13
N ALA A 96 11.24 -7.49 -0.90
CA ALA A 96 11.52 -8.89 -0.53
C ALA A 96 10.69 -9.91 -1.36
N PRO A 97 9.36 -9.74 -1.56
CA PRO A 97 8.58 -10.66 -2.38
C PRO A 97 8.99 -10.69 -3.86
N ASN A 98 9.57 -9.61 -4.39
CA ASN A 98 10.06 -9.58 -5.77
C ASN A 98 11.29 -10.49 -5.91
N LYS A 99 12.18 -10.49 -4.91
CA LYS A 99 13.34 -11.38 -4.87
C LYS A 99 12.93 -12.85 -4.81
N ASP A 100 11.95 -13.18 -3.97
CA ASP A 100 11.44 -14.55 -3.87
C ASP A 100 10.77 -14.99 -5.16
N ARG A 101 10.00 -14.10 -5.80
CA ARG A 101 9.39 -14.34 -7.12
C ARG A 101 10.45 -14.67 -8.16
N ASP A 102 11.53 -13.91 -8.21
CA ASP A 102 12.59 -14.12 -9.21
C ASP A 102 13.34 -15.44 -8.97
N MET A 103 13.65 -15.77 -7.71
CA MET A 103 14.21 -17.09 -7.36
C MET A 103 13.28 -18.25 -7.75
N LEU A 104 11.97 -18.10 -7.51
CA LEU A 104 11.00 -19.12 -7.89
C LEU A 104 10.88 -19.26 -9.41
N ARG A 105 10.93 -18.14 -10.15
CA ARG A 105 10.95 -18.12 -11.61
C ARG A 105 12.13 -18.91 -12.15
N ASP A 106 13.33 -18.69 -11.63
CA ASP A 106 14.54 -19.41 -12.07
C ASP A 106 14.43 -20.91 -11.82
N ARG A 107 13.94 -21.30 -10.62
CA ARG A 107 13.72 -22.72 -10.29
C ARG A 107 12.71 -23.37 -11.23
N VAL A 108 11.61 -22.68 -11.54
CA VAL A 108 10.59 -23.18 -12.48
C VAL A 108 11.19 -23.33 -13.88
N SER A 109 12.04 -22.41 -14.33
CA SER A 109 12.73 -22.53 -15.62
C SER A 109 13.64 -23.75 -15.67
N VAL A 110 14.41 -24.02 -14.61
CA VAL A 110 15.25 -25.23 -14.52
C VAL A 110 14.40 -26.51 -14.58
N LEU A 111 13.37 -26.60 -13.74
CA LEU A 111 12.48 -27.77 -13.70
C LEU A 111 11.74 -27.99 -15.02
N THR A 112 11.38 -26.91 -15.72
CA THR A 112 10.75 -26.99 -17.04
C THR A 112 11.70 -27.58 -18.06
N ASN A 113 12.95 -27.14 -18.07
CA ASN A 113 13.98 -27.66 -18.97
C ASN A 113 14.27 -29.15 -18.68
N GLU A 114 14.37 -29.53 -17.41
CA GLU A 114 14.53 -30.92 -17.00
C GLU A 114 13.35 -31.79 -17.43
N LYS A 115 12.11 -31.31 -17.24
CA LYS A 115 10.91 -32.02 -17.69
C LYS A 115 10.91 -32.25 -19.20
N VAL A 116 11.28 -31.24 -19.99
CA VAL A 116 11.37 -31.36 -21.45
C VAL A 116 12.45 -32.36 -21.85
N ALA A 117 13.62 -32.31 -21.22
CA ALA A 117 14.71 -33.24 -21.48
C ALA A 117 14.33 -34.69 -21.15
N LEU A 118 13.67 -34.90 -20.00
CA LEU A 118 13.16 -36.21 -19.60
C LEU A 118 12.11 -36.74 -20.59
N GLY A 119 11.17 -35.90 -21.02
CA GLY A 119 10.18 -36.29 -22.03
C GLY A 119 10.84 -36.73 -23.34
N LYS A 120 11.86 -35.99 -23.80
CA LYS A 120 12.64 -36.38 -24.99
C LYS A 120 13.36 -37.72 -24.80
N TRP A 121 14.03 -37.90 -23.67
CA TRP A 121 14.76 -39.14 -23.38
C TRP A 121 13.85 -40.36 -23.30
N LEU A 122 12.66 -40.22 -22.70
CA LEU A 122 11.67 -41.29 -22.66
C LEU A 122 11.18 -41.67 -24.06
N SER A 123 10.95 -40.69 -24.93
CA SER A 123 10.60 -40.94 -26.33
C SER A 123 11.72 -41.65 -27.10
N GLU A 124 12.99 -41.29 -26.88
CA GLU A 124 14.15 -41.97 -27.49
C GLU A 124 14.27 -43.44 -27.04
N LEU A 125 13.88 -43.74 -25.79
CA LEU A 125 13.80 -45.10 -25.27
C LEU A 125 12.56 -45.87 -25.74
N GLY A 126 11.67 -45.25 -26.52
CA GLY A 126 10.40 -45.86 -26.97
C GLY A 126 9.36 -46.03 -25.85
N VAL A 127 9.57 -45.35 -24.71
CA VAL A 127 8.60 -45.28 -23.61
C VAL A 127 7.58 -44.20 -23.95
N ASP A 128 6.38 -44.65 -24.28
CA ASP A 128 5.24 -43.78 -24.56
C ASP A 128 4.34 -43.78 -23.32
N LEU A 129 4.34 -42.65 -22.61
CA LEU A 129 3.57 -42.45 -21.39
C LEU A 129 2.06 -42.23 -21.64
N ASP A 130 1.68 -42.00 -22.91
CA ASP A 130 0.28 -41.89 -23.35
C ASP A 130 -0.29 -43.25 -23.77
N LYS A 131 0.54 -44.31 -23.77
CA LYS A 131 0.04 -45.68 -23.89
C LYS A 131 -0.94 -45.96 -22.76
N ARG A 132 -1.87 -46.83 -23.09
CA ARG A 132 -2.89 -47.33 -22.17
C ARG A 132 -2.69 -48.82 -21.99
N ALA A 133 -2.82 -49.29 -20.76
CA ALA A 133 -2.85 -50.71 -20.44
C ALA A 133 -4.28 -51.12 -20.12
N TRP A 134 -4.74 -52.19 -20.79
CA TRP A 134 -5.97 -52.86 -20.41
C TRP A 134 -5.76 -53.63 -19.12
N ILE A 135 -6.63 -53.41 -18.15
CA ILE A 135 -6.71 -54.21 -16.94
C ILE A 135 -7.94 -55.11 -17.10
N GLY A 136 -7.82 -56.39 -16.74
CA GLY A 136 -8.89 -57.39 -16.86
C GLY A 136 -10.07 -57.17 -15.91
N LEU A 137 -10.69 -55.99 -15.99
CA LEU A 137 -11.91 -55.58 -15.30
C LEU A 137 -12.95 -55.24 -16.38
N THR A 138 -14.18 -55.70 -16.17
CA THR A 138 -15.32 -55.47 -17.07
C THR A 138 -16.62 -55.39 -16.26
N ASP A 139 -17.59 -54.63 -16.73
CA ASP A 139 -18.96 -54.55 -16.20
C ASP A 139 -20.03 -54.94 -17.25
N SER A 140 -19.61 -55.58 -18.35
CA SER A 140 -20.44 -56.09 -19.48
C SER A 140 -21.68 -56.92 -19.14
N VAL A 141 -21.84 -57.37 -17.90
CA VAL A 141 -23.01 -58.11 -17.43
C VAL A 141 -23.98 -57.21 -16.66
N THR A 142 -23.47 -56.22 -15.94
CA THR A 142 -24.27 -55.33 -15.11
C THR A 142 -23.52 -54.00 -15.01
N GLU A 143 -24.02 -53.02 -15.77
CA GLU A 143 -23.50 -51.66 -15.81
C GLU A 143 -23.15 -51.11 -14.43
N GLY A 144 -21.95 -50.55 -14.28
CA GLY A 144 -21.48 -49.98 -13.01
C GLY A 144 -21.10 -51.03 -11.96
N THR A 145 -21.21 -52.33 -12.26
CA THR A 145 -20.74 -53.43 -11.41
C THR A 145 -19.53 -54.12 -12.04
N TRP A 146 -18.37 -53.53 -11.80
CA TRP A 146 -17.10 -54.03 -12.31
C TRP A 146 -16.68 -55.31 -11.61
N LYS A 147 -16.24 -56.30 -12.40
CA LYS A 147 -15.70 -57.57 -11.91
C LYS A 147 -14.38 -57.91 -12.59
N ARG A 148 -13.54 -58.65 -11.87
CA ARG A 148 -12.32 -59.25 -12.41
C ARG A 148 -12.66 -60.42 -13.33
N VAL A 149 -11.69 -60.85 -14.12
CA VAL A 149 -11.80 -62.03 -15.00
C VAL A 149 -12.24 -63.31 -14.24
N ASP A 150 -11.92 -63.40 -12.94
CA ASP A 150 -12.30 -64.52 -12.06
C ASP A 150 -13.74 -64.41 -11.50
N GLY A 151 -14.48 -63.36 -11.84
CA GLY A 151 -15.84 -63.11 -11.35
C GLY A 151 -15.92 -62.38 -10.01
N THR A 152 -14.79 -62.08 -9.37
CA THR A 152 -14.77 -61.33 -8.11
C THR A 152 -15.17 -59.88 -8.37
N PRO A 153 -16.20 -59.34 -7.69
CA PRO A 153 -16.61 -57.95 -7.85
C PRO A 153 -15.57 -56.99 -7.29
N LEU A 154 -15.40 -55.85 -7.96
CA LEU A 154 -14.55 -54.76 -7.51
C LEU A 154 -15.33 -53.88 -6.52
N THR A 155 -14.80 -53.73 -5.30
CA THR A 155 -15.49 -53.01 -4.21
C THR A 155 -15.00 -51.58 -3.99
N THR A 156 -14.02 -51.11 -4.76
CA THR A 156 -13.31 -49.84 -4.47
C THR A 156 -13.47 -48.81 -5.61
N PRO A 157 -14.19 -47.70 -5.38
CA PRO A 157 -14.41 -46.67 -6.39
C PRO A 157 -13.27 -45.64 -6.51
N ARG A 158 -12.27 -45.67 -5.63
CA ARG A 158 -11.21 -44.64 -5.49
C ARG A 158 -10.31 -44.47 -6.72
N TYR A 159 -10.33 -45.43 -7.63
CA TYR A 159 -9.43 -45.44 -8.78
C TYR A 159 -10.03 -44.79 -10.04
N TRP A 160 -11.35 -44.65 -10.09
CA TRP A 160 -12.08 -44.03 -11.21
C TRP A 160 -11.79 -42.55 -11.32
N ARG A 161 -11.62 -42.09 -12.56
CA ARG A 161 -11.61 -40.65 -12.86
C ARG A 161 -12.97 -40.06 -12.51
N SER A 162 -12.96 -38.80 -12.07
CA SER A 162 -14.21 -38.10 -11.74
C SER A 162 -15.16 -38.11 -12.94
N GLY A 163 -16.33 -38.74 -12.78
CA GLY A 163 -17.34 -38.87 -13.83
C GLY A 163 -17.33 -40.19 -14.60
N GLU A 164 -16.40 -41.09 -14.30
CA GLU A 164 -16.34 -42.50 -14.79
C GLU A 164 -16.91 -43.45 -13.72
N SER A 165 -17.43 -44.64 -14.06
CA SER A 165 -17.67 -45.23 -15.39
C SER A 165 -19.00 -44.74 -15.97
N ASN A 166 -18.97 -44.05 -17.11
CA ASN A 166 -20.18 -43.50 -17.75
C ASN A 166 -20.50 -44.11 -19.12
N GLY A 167 -19.84 -45.24 -19.45
CA GLY A 167 -19.88 -45.90 -20.74
C GLY A 167 -21.22 -46.51 -21.12
N GLY A 168 -22.07 -46.85 -20.15
CA GLY A 168 -23.25 -47.66 -20.44
C GLY A 168 -22.85 -49.01 -21.03
N GLY A 169 -23.78 -49.72 -21.66
CA GLY A 169 -23.47 -51.04 -22.25
C GLY A 169 -22.50 -51.03 -23.45
N VAL A 170 -21.84 -49.91 -23.77
CA VAL A 170 -20.98 -49.75 -24.96
C VAL A 170 -19.51 -49.83 -24.60
N GLU A 171 -19.09 -49.17 -23.52
CA GLU A 171 -17.72 -49.24 -23.01
C GLU A 171 -17.76 -50.16 -21.80
N ASN A 172 -16.98 -51.25 -21.82
CA ASN A 172 -17.05 -52.26 -20.76
C ASN A 172 -15.67 -52.79 -20.36
N CYS A 173 -14.62 -52.04 -20.69
CA CYS A 173 -13.24 -52.48 -20.52
C CYS A 173 -12.44 -51.38 -19.82
N LEU A 174 -11.76 -51.76 -18.73
CA LEU A 174 -10.97 -50.82 -17.96
C LEU A 174 -9.62 -50.54 -18.63
N VAL A 175 -9.30 -49.27 -18.81
CA VAL A 175 -7.99 -48.79 -19.27
C VAL A 175 -7.34 -47.84 -18.27
N VAL A 176 -6.01 -47.94 -18.15
CA VAL A 176 -5.18 -47.01 -17.37
C VAL A 176 -4.03 -46.46 -18.21
N PRO A 177 -3.72 -45.15 -18.14
CA PRO A 177 -2.54 -44.60 -18.78
C PRO A 177 -1.26 -45.02 -18.04
N TYR A 178 -0.16 -45.23 -18.76
CA TYR A 178 1.15 -45.56 -18.15
C TYR A 178 1.69 -44.42 -17.27
N SER A 179 1.31 -43.17 -17.56
CA SER A 179 1.58 -42.01 -16.71
C SER A 179 0.83 -42.01 -15.38
N SER A 180 -0.05 -42.99 -15.13
CA SER A 180 -0.91 -42.95 -13.96
C SER A 180 -0.14 -43.04 -12.65
N SER A 181 -0.45 -42.15 -11.71
CA SER A 181 0.11 -42.16 -10.35
C SER A 181 -0.66 -43.07 -9.38
N GLY A 182 -1.67 -43.78 -9.89
CA GLY A 182 -2.36 -44.87 -9.20
C GLY A 182 -3.72 -44.53 -8.59
N GLN A 183 -4.26 -43.31 -8.73
CA GLN A 183 -5.64 -42.95 -8.31
C GLN A 183 -6.28 -41.93 -9.26
N GLY A 184 -7.58 -42.08 -9.53
CA GLY A 184 -8.38 -41.05 -10.23
C GLY A 184 -8.19 -40.98 -11.75
N GLU A 185 -7.69 -42.04 -12.37
CA GLU A 185 -7.27 -42.04 -13.78
C GLU A 185 -7.71 -43.30 -14.55
N TRP A 186 -8.59 -44.10 -13.95
CA TRP A 186 -9.22 -45.24 -14.61
C TRP A 186 -10.33 -44.76 -15.53
N TRP A 187 -10.38 -45.32 -16.74
CA TRP A 187 -11.38 -45.02 -17.76
C TRP A 187 -12.09 -46.30 -18.16
N ASP A 188 -13.39 -46.16 -18.37
CA ASP A 188 -14.18 -47.13 -19.11
C ASP A 188 -14.01 -46.84 -20.61
N TYR A 189 -13.68 -47.84 -21.42
CA TYR A 189 -13.36 -47.66 -22.84
C TYR A 189 -13.90 -48.83 -23.68
N GLY A 190 -14.45 -48.56 -24.87
CA GLY A 190 -15.10 -49.52 -25.76
C GLY A 190 -14.46 -49.65 -27.14
#